data_AF-A0A953M7H5-F1
#
_entry.id   AF-A0A953M7H5-F1
#
_cell.length_a   1.000
_cell.length_b   1.000
_cell.length_c   1.000
_cell.angle_alpha   90.00
_cell.angle_beta   90.00
_cell.angle_gamma   90.00
#
_symmetry.space_group_name_H-M   'P 1'
#
loop_
_entity.id
_entity.type
_entity.pdbx_description
1 polymer ?
#
loop_
_entity_poly.entity_id
_entity_poly.type
_entity_poly.pdbx_seq_one_letter_code
_entity_poly.pdbx_strand_id
1 'polypeptide(L)'
;GRTLLSGLTASVDIEVEPFFDVVKVPSQAVIDVRVEELPDEIREMDLVESEKTYTDIVYRLVDGKAIATPVRKGPSDLTHTVVIEGLGPEDMIVVGPYRVLDPGRGDFLKHKQAVKDEDAPEEVAEDGEAPDGSGEDAEGDPEAETGSDGEQVAEADEETAAADAIEEQGG
;
A
#
# COMPACT_ATOMS: atom_id res chain seq x y z
N GLY A 1 35.95 -15.55 -39.07
CA GLY A 1 34.60 -15.11 -38.70
C GLY A 1 33.59 -15.84 -39.56
N ARG A 2 32.38 -16.07 -39.05
CA ARG A 2 31.26 -16.59 -39.86
C ARG A 2 30.50 -15.41 -40.45
N THR A 3 30.20 -15.45 -41.74
CA THR A 3 29.38 -14.44 -42.42
C THR A 3 27.91 -14.69 -42.10
N LEU A 4 27.21 -13.68 -41.60
CA LEU A 4 25.78 -13.72 -41.39
C LEU A 4 25.07 -13.11 -42.60
N LEU A 5 24.08 -13.83 -43.13
CA LEU A 5 23.25 -13.36 -44.24
C LEU A 5 22.17 -12.42 -43.68
N SER A 6 21.84 -11.37 -44.43
CA SER A 6 20.75 -10.45 -44.08
C SER A 6 19.40 -11.17 -44.09
N GLY A 7 18.52 -10.84 -43.14
CA GLY A 7 17.16 -11.40 -43.05
C GLY A 7 17.01 -12.56 -42.05
N LEU A 8 18.05 -12.86 -41.27
CA LEU A 8 17.98 -13.82 -40.16
C LEU A 8 17.48 -13.12 -38.88
N THR A 9 16.70 -13.84 -38.08
CA THR A 9 16.38 -13.43 -36.71
C THR A 9 17.54 -13.83 -35.79
N ALA A 10 17.88 -12.96 -34.85
CA ALA A 10 18.90 -13.23 -33.84
C ALA A 10 18.39 -12.77 -32.48
N SER A 11 18.67 -13.56 -31.44
CA SER A 11 18.57 -13.13 -30.06
C SER A 11 19.81 -12.32 -29.73
N VAL A 12 19.62 -11.15 -29.13
CA VAL A 12 20.71 -10.30 -28.63
C VAL A 12 20.46 -10.03 -27.16
N ASP A 13 21.50 -10.19 -26.35
CA ASP A 13 21.51 -9.78 -24.95
C ASP A 13 22.07 -8.37 -24.86
N ILE A 14 21.38 -7.50 -24.14
CA ILE A 14 21.79 -6.12 -23.90
C ILE A 14 22.06 -5.96 -22.40
N GLU A 15 23.30 -5.67 -22.06
CA GLU A 15 23.70 -5.34 -20.70
C GLU A 15 23.69 -3.82 -20.52
N VAL A 16 23.02 -3.35 -19.48
CA VAL A 16 23.00 -1.94 -19.07
C VAL A 16 23.94 -1.72 -17.89
N GLU A 17 24.22 -0.45 -17.58
CA GLU A 17 25.07 -0.08 -16.45
C GLU A 17 24.53 -0.69 -15.14
N PRO A 18 25.37 -1.36 -14.34
CA PRO A 18 24.96 -1.91 -13.05
C PRO A 18 24.71 -0.78 -12.05
N PHE A 19 23.62 -0.90 -11.29
CA PHE A 19 23.32 -0.01 -10.18
C PHE A 19 23.95 -0.57 -8.91
N PHE A 20 24.75 0.25 -8.23
CA PHE A 20 25.37 -0.06 -6.93
C PHE A 20 24.65 0.68 -5.81
N ASP A 21 24.78 0.18 -4.59
CA ASP A 21 24.25 0.81 -3.38
C ASP A 21 22.74 1.07 -3.41
N VAL A 22 21.99 0.15 -4.02
CA VAL A 22 20.52 0.22 -4.12
C VAL A 22 19.85 -0.87 -3.32
N VAL A 23 18.66 -0.58 -2.80
CA VAL A 23 17.82 -1.56 -2.10
C VAL A 23 16.81 -2.15 -3.07
N LYS A 24 16.77 -3.48 -3.20
CA LYS A 24 15.73 -4.16 -3.97
C LYS A 24 14.58 -4.51 -3.05
N VAL A 25 13.41 -3.98 -3.36
CA VAL A 25 12.17 -4.26 -2.63
C VAL A 25 11.20 -5.00 -3.55
N PRO A 26 10.32 -5.86 -3.01
CA PRO A 26 9.26 -6.45 -3.80
C PRO A 26 8.33 -5.37 -4.36
N SER A 27 7.89 -5.51 -5.61
CA SER A 27 7.10 -4.46 -6.29
C SER A 27 5.78 -4.14 -5.58
N GLN A 28 5.21 -5.10 -4.84
CA GLN A 28 3.98 -4.92 -4.05
C GLN A 28 4.15 -4.05 -2.79
N ALA A 29 5.38 -3.79 -2.35
CA ALA A 29 5.65 -2.96 -1.17
C ALA A 29 5.76 -1.46 -1.48
N VAL A 30 5.87 -1.12 -2.77
CA VAL A 30 5.93 0.26 -3.25
C VAL A 30 4.54 0.70 -3.67
N ILE A 31 4.07 1.81 -3.11
CA ILE A 31 2.69 2.28 -3.30
C ILE A 31 2.75 3.74 -3.75
N ASP A 32 1.95 4.07 -4.75
CA ASP A 32 1.80 5.44 -5.21
C ASP A 32 0.65 6.09 -4.42
N VAL A 33 0.96 7.07 -3.57
CA VAL A 33 -0.02 7.76 -2.72
C VAL A 33 -0.11 9.22 -3.11
N ARG A 34 -1.32 9.79 -3.04
CA ARG A 34 -1.50 11.22 -3.31
C ARG A 34 -0.78 12.04 -2.25
N VAL A 35 -0.07 13.08 -2.69
CA VAL A 35 0.61 13.98 -1.75
C VAL A 35 -0.39 14.55 -0.75
N GLU A 36 -1.61 14.86 -1.20
CA GLU A 36 -2.75 15.35 -0.39
C GLU A 36 -3.38 14.33 0.59
N GLU A 37 -2.96 13.06 0.56
CA GLU A 37 -3.41 12.04 1.50
C GLU A 37 -2.37 11.73 2.59
N LEU A 38 -1.13 12.16 2.38
CA LEU A 38 -0.06 11.95 3.34
C LEU A 38 -0.21 12.84 4.58
N PRO A 39 0.20 12.36 5.77
CA PRO A 39 0.35 13.21 6.94
C PRO A 39 1.37 14.33 6.70
N ASP A 40 1.15 15.50 7.29
CA ASP A 40 2.03 16.67 7.10
C ASP A 40 3.50 16.36 7.49
N GLU A 41 3.72 15.52 8.50
CA GLU A 41 5.05 15.03 8.91
C GLU A 41 5.85 14.39 7.76
N ILE A 42 5.17 13.71 6.84
CA ILE A 42 5.81 13.02 5.71
C ILE A 42 5.89 13.94 4.49
N ARG A 43 4.93 14.84 4.32
CA ARG A 43 4.93 15.83 3.22
C ARG A 43 6.10 16.81 3.29
N GLU A 44 6.56 17.13 4.49
CA GLU A 44 7.67 18.05 4.71
C GLU A 44 9.05 17.42 4.42
N MET A 45 9.11 16.12 4.14
CA MET A 45 10.37 15.44 3.81
C MET A 45 10.86 15.84 2.40
N ASP A 46 12.17 16.04 2.25
CA ASP A 46 12.80 16.48 0.98
C ASP A 46 12.57 15.54 -0.21
N LEU A 47 12.19 14.28 0.05
CA LEU A 47 11.87 13.29 -0.98
C LEU A 47 10.47 13.45 -1.58
N VAL A 48 9.59 14.23 -0.94
CA VAL A 48 8.23 14.48 -1.44
C VAL A 48 8.22 15.74 -2.29
N GLU A 49 8.02 15.56 -3.59
CA GLU A 49 7.84 16.66 -4.53
C GLU A 49 6.38 17.12 -4.51
N SER A 50 6.11 18.24 -3.82
CA SER A 50 4.76 18.81 -3.69
C SER A 50 4.13 19.27 -5.00
N GLU A 51 4.92 19.42 -6.06
CA GLU A 51 4.44 19.71 -7.42
C GLU A 51 3.80 18.49 -8.08
N LYS A 52 4.09 17.28 -7.60
CA LYS A 52 3.53 16.02 -8.15
C LYS A 52 2.24 15.65 -7.44
N THR A 53 1.31 15.08 -8.19
CA THR A 53 0.05 14.57 -7.62
C THR A 53 0.27 13.32 -6.77
N TYR A 54 1.25 12.48 -7.14
CA TYR A 54 1.55 11.21 -6.48
C TYR A 54 3.01 11.17 -6.04
N THR A 55 3.26 10.50 -4.93
CA THR A 55 4.59 10.19 -4.42
C THR A 55 4.66 8.70 -4.06
N ASP A 56 5.84 8.12 -4.25
CA ASP A 56 6.08 6.72 -4.00
C ASP A 56 6.44 6.54 -2.52
N ILE A 57 5.71 5.68 -1.82
CA ILE A 57 5.97 5.38 -0.41
C ILE A 57 6.19 3.89 -0.20
N VAL A 58 6.93 3.59 0.86
CA VAL A 58 7.07 2.24 1.42
C VAL A 58 6.77 2.32 2.91
N TYR A 59 6.06 1.33 3.44
CA TYR A 59 5.84 1.22 4.88
C TYR A 59 7.01 0.48 5.53
N ARG A 60 7.73 1.17 6.41
CA ARG A 60 8.79 0.58 7.24
C ARG A 60 8.23 0.13 8.58
N LEU A 61 8.63 -1.04 9.05
CA LEU A 61 8.31 -1.53 10.39
C LEU A 61 9.30 -0.92 11.39
N VAL A 62 8.81 -0.04 12.26
CA VAL A 62 9.59 0.55 13.37
C VAL A 62 8.79 0.36 14.66
N ASP A 63 9.37 -0.33 15.64
CA ASP A 63 8.74 -0.61 16.95
C ASP A 63 7.33 -1.24 16.83
N GLY A 64 7.15 -2.16 15.88
CA GLY A 64 5.88 -2.84 15.62
C GLY A 64 4.82 -1.97 14.90
N LYS A 65 5.22 -0.79 14.40
CA LYS A 65 4.33 0.14 13.68
C LYS A 65 4.79 0.36 12.25
N ALA A 66 3.84 0.48 11.34
CA ALA A 66 4.08 0.85 9.96
C ALA A 66 4.24 2.37 9.81
N ILE A 67 5.44 2.78 9.43
CA ILE A 67 5.81 4.17 9.17
C ILE A 67 5.92 4.36 7.66
N ALA A 68 4.97 5.11 7.09
CA ALA A 68 5.05 5.54 5.69
C ALA A 68 6.32 6.36 5.48
N THR A 69 7.19 5.90 4.58
CA THR A 69 8.47 6.53 4.25
C THR A 69 8.50 6.79 2.75
N PRO A 70 8.68 8.05 2.30
CA PRO A 70 8.77 8.38 0.89
C PRO A 70 10.08 7.86 0.31
N VAL A 71 10.03 7.34 -0.91
CA VAL A 71 11.17 6.72 -1.58
C VAL A 71 11.31 7.21 -3.02
N ARG A 72 12.52 7.12 -3.57
CA ARG A 72 12.77 7.34 -5.00
C ARG A 72 12.90 6.01 -5.71
N LYS A 73 11.91 5.66 -6.53
CA LYS A 73 11.97 4.44 -7.35
C LYS A 73 12.91 4.60 -8.54
N GLY A 74 13.70 3.56 -8.77
CA GLY A 74 14.54 3.37 -9.93
C GLY A 74 13.95 2.33 -10.88
N PRO A 75 14.80 1.68 -11.70
CA PRO A 75 14.37 0.60 -12.58
C PRO A 75 13.65 -0.51 -11.81
N SER A 76 12.55 -0.99 -12.36
CA SER A 76 11.82 -2.14 -11.82
C SER A 76 11.88 -3.32 -12.79
N ASP A 77 11.84 -4.51 -12.22
CA ASP A 77 11.68 -5.78 -12.91
C ASP A 77 10.26 -6.33 -12.61
N LEU A 78 9.94 -7.52 -13.11
CA LEU A 78 8.61 -8.14 -12.98
C LEU A 78 8.18 -8.34 -11.52
N THR A 79 9.14 -8.53 -10.60
CA THR A 79 8.87 -8.92 -9.21
C THR A 79 9.47 -7.97 -8.18
N HIS A 80 10.46 -7.16 -8.58
CA HIS A 80 11.21 -6.30 -7.67
C HIS A 80 11.37 -4.91 -8.26
N THR A 81 11.31 -3.89 -7.41
CA THR A 81 11.62 -2.51 -7.74
C THR A 81 12.93 -2.12 -7.06
N VAL A 82 13.80 -1.44 -7.79
CA VAL A 82 15.02 -0.86 -7.23
C VAL A 82 14.66 0.46 -6.57
N VAL A 83 15.03 0.65 -5.30
CA VAL A 83 14.91 1.91 -4.57
C VAL A 83 16.29 2.55 -4.49
N ILE A 84 16.39 3.79 -4.97
CA ILE A 84 17.64 4.54 -5.04
C ILE A 84 17.84 5.36 -3.75
N GLU A 85 16.76 5.92 -3.20
CA GLU A 85 16.80 6.78 -2.01
C GLU A 85 15.57 6.51 -1.13
N GLY A 86 15.73 6.71 0.19
CA GLY A 86 14.64 6.65 1.17
C GLY A 86 14.60 5.38 2.03
N LEU A 87 15.37 4.33 1.69
CA LEU A 87 15.49 3.11 2.48
C LEU A 87 16.95 2.75 2.76
N GLY A 88 17.22 2.29 3.98
CA GLY A 88 18.48 1.68 4.38
C GLY A 88 18.50 0.16 4.17
N PRO A 89 19.69 -0.47 4.22
CA PRO A 89 19.83 -1.92 4.06
C PRO A 89 19.25 -2.74 5.24
N GLU A 90 19.19 -2.15 6.43
CA GLU A 90 18.70 -2.79 7.65
C GLU A 90 17.21 -2.51 7.91
N ASP A 91 16.54 -1.77 7.02
CA ASP A 91 15.16 -1.37 7.20
C ASP A 91 14.21 -2.53 6.90
N MET A 92 13.39 -2.92 7.89
CA MET A 92 12.33 -3.89 7.69
C MET A 92 11.14 -3.24 6.99
N ILE A 93 10.72 -3.79 5.85
CA ILE A 93 9.58 -3.27 5.08
C ILE A 93 8.34 -4.15 5.29
N VAL A 94 7.16 -3.53 5.31
CA VAL A 94 5.89 -4.24 5.37
C VAL A 94 5.51 -4.66 3.96
N VAL A 95 5.32 -5.97 3.77
CA VAL A 95 4.90 -6.57 2.50
C VAL A 95 3.56 -7.26 2.75
N GLY A 96 2.57 -6.97 1.91
CA GLY A 96 1.24 -7.55 2.09
C GLY A 96 0.38 -7.42 0.84
N PRO A 97 -0.88 -7.91 0.89
CA PRO A 97 -1.84 -7.75 -0.19
C PRO A 97 -2.01 -6.27 -0.53
N TYR A 98 -1.84 -5.91 -1.81
CA TYR A 98 -1.90 -4.53 -2.29
C TYR A 98 -3.17 -3.77 -1.86
N ARG A 99 -4.31 -4.46 -1.71
CA ARG A 99 -5.58 -3.88 -1.25
C ARG A 99 -5.52 -3.22 0.12
N VAL A 100 -4.67 -3.72 1.02
CA VAL A 100 -4.53 -3.21 2.40
C VAL A 100 -3.50 -2.09 2.45
N LEU A 101 -2.73 -1.90 1.39
CA LEU A 101 -1.63 -0.96 1.32
C LEU A 101 -2.00 0.32 0.55
N ASP A 102 -2.89 0.21 -0.44
CA ASP A 102 -3.34 1.32 -1.28
C ASP A 102 -4.42 2.17 -0.57
N PRO A 103 -4.16 3.47 -0.30
CA PRO A 103 -5.12 4.35 0.37
C PRO A 103 -6.39 4.61 -0.44
N GLY A 104 -6.40 4.31 -1.74
CA GLY A 104 -7.59 4.44 -2.59
C GLY A 104 -8.61 3.30 -2.45
N ARG A 105 -8.34 2.24 -1.67
CA ARG A 105 -9.24 1.08 -1.52
C ARG A 105 -9.50 0.72 -0.05
N GLY A 106 -10.58 1.27 0.53
CA GLY A 106 -11.19 0.72 1.75
C GLY A 106 -10.28 0.69 2.98
N ASP A 107 -10.06 -0.51 3.55
CA ASP A 107 -9.27 -0.73 4.76
C ASP A 107 -7.76 -0.70 4.48
N PHE A 108 -7.21 0.52 4.36
CA PHE A 108 -5.78 0.74 4.10
C PHE A 108 -4.95 0.98 5.37
N LEU A 109 -3.67 0.64 5.28
CA LEU A 109 -2.69 0.79 6.34
C LEU A 109 -2.38 2.28 6.58
N LYS A 110 -2.70 2.77 7.77
CA LYS A 110 -2.43 4.17 8.14
C LYS A 110 -1.01 4.34 8.68
N HIS A 111 -0.50 5.55 8.56
CA HIS A 111 0.75 5.93 9.21
C HIS A 111 0.66 5.70 10.73
N LYS A 112 1.67 5.03 11.30
CA LYS A 112 1.76 4.61 12.72
C LYS A 112 0.76 3.51 13.13
N GLN A 113 0.18 2.78 12.18
CA GLN A 113 -0.67 1.62 12.49
C GLN A 113 0.19 0.44 12.97
N ALA A 114 -0.27 -0.26 14.02
CA ALA A 114 0.38 -1.47 14.49
C ALA A 114 0.20 -2.60 13.46
N VAL A 115 1.29 -3.29 13.13
CA VAL A 115 1.28 -4.42 12.19
C VAL A 115 1.83 -5.63 12.92
N LYS A 116 1.13 -6.76 12.79
CA LYS A 116 1.62 -8.06 13.24
C LYS A 116 2.21 -8.78 12.04
N ASP A 117 3.43 -9.28 12.21
CA ASP A 117 4.07 -10.11 11.20
C ASP A 117 3.39 -11.49 11.18
N GLU A 118 2.93 -11.93 10.00
CA GLU A 118 2.27 -13.23 9.82
C GLU A 118 3.29 -14.37 9.68
N ASP A 119 4.54 -14.06 9.31
CA ASP A 119 5.63 -15.04 9.12
C ASP A 119 6.62 -15.07 10.30
N ALA A 120 6.40 -14.26 11.33
CA ALA A 120 7.23 -14.32 12.54
C ALA A 120 7.03 -15.67 13.24
N PRO A 121 8.11 -16.43 13.52
CA PRO A 121 8.00 -17.55 14.45
C PRO A 121 7.52 -16.98 15.80
N GLU A 122 6.55 -17.64 16.43
CA GLU A 122 6.10 -17.28 17.77
C GLU A 122 7.29 -17.37 18.73
N GLU A 123 7.96 -16.24 18.97
CA GLU A 123 8.90 -16.09 20.07
C GLU A 123 8.07 -16.15 21.36
N VAL A 124 8.15 -17.33 21.98
CA VAL A 124 7.62 -17.66 23.28
C VAL A 124 7.95 -16.57 24.31
N ALA A 125 6.91 -15.85 24.75
CA ALA A 125 6.98 -15.10 25.99
C ALA A 125 7.12 -16.10 27.15
N GLU A 126 8.32 -16.25 27.71
CA GLU A 126 8.48 -16.76 29.08
C GLU A 126 8.03 -15.65 30.05
N ASP A 127 6.72 -15.57 30.27
CA ASP A 127 6.14 -14.83 31.39
C ASP A 127 6.10 -15.76 32.62
N GLY A 128 6.94 -15.43 33.60
CA GLY A 128 7.00 -16.12 34.89
C GLY A 128 5.77 -15.81 35.74
N GLU A 129 4.98 -16.87 35.97
CA GLU A 129 4.36 -17.26 37.25
C GLU A 129 3.59 -16.19 38.07
N ALA A 130 2.25 -16.24 37.95
CA ALA A 130 1.24 -15.83 38.95
C ALA A 130 1.29 -16.78 40.19
N PRO A 131 0.54 -16.62 41.32
CA PRO A 131 -0.76 -15.96 41.55
C PRO A 131 -0.81 -15.18 42.91
N ASP A 132 -1.89 -14.63 43.49
CA ASP A 132 -3.25 -15.11 43.78
C ASP A 132 -4.02 -13.98 44.51
N GLY A 133 -5.35 -13.92 44.42
CA GLY A 133 -6.13 -13.04 45.31
C GLY A 133 -7.61 -12.78 44.95
N SER A 134 -8.44 -13.83 45.07
CA SER A 134 -9.80 -13.87 45.68
C SER A 134 -10.90 -12.80 45.45
N GLY A 135 -12.11 -13.28 45.14
CA GLY A 135 -13.44 -12.75 45.55
C GLY A 135 -14.41 -12.50 44.38
N GLU A 136 -15.42 -13.35 44.07
CA GLU A 136 -16.80 -13.41 44.66
C GLU A 136 -17.52 -12.02 44.62
N ASP A 137 -18.73 -11.77 44.09
CA ASP A 137 -19.94 -12.56 43.76
C ASP A 137 -20.95 -11.70 42.94
N ALA A 138 -22.00 -12.38 42.44
CA ALA A 138 -23.41 -11.94 42.34
C ALA A 138 -23.99 -11.23 41.08
N GLU A 139 -24.76 -12.03 40.33
CA GLU A 139 -26.18 -11.88 39.91
C GLU A 139 -26.72 -10.57 39.29
N GLY A 140 -27.39 -10.72 38.13
CA GLY A 140 -28.53 -9.88 37.73
C GLY A 140 -28.76 -9.74 36.21
N ASP A 141 -29.59 -10.61 35.63
CA ASP A 141 -30.44 -10.32 34.44
C ASP A 141 -31.82 -9.82 34.96
N PRO A 142 -32.75 -9.16 34.22
CA PRO A 142 -32.86 -8.97 32.76
C PRO A 142 -33.46 -7.60 32.31
N GLU A 143 -33.77 -7.49 31.00
CA GLU A 143 -34.77 -6.59 30.33
C GLU A 143 -34.37 -5.11 30.11
N ALA A 144 -34.81 -4.34 29.10
CA ALA A 144 -35.56 -4.51 27.85
C ALA A 144 -35.53 -3.14 27.11
N GLU A 145 -35.49 -3.20 25.78
CA GLU A 145 -36.14 -2.36 24.75
C GLU A 145 -36.21 -0.81 24.83
N THR A 146 -35.86 -0.14 23.70
CA THR A 146 -36.74 0.74 22.86
C THR A 146 -36.06 2.01 22.31
N GLY A 147 -36.44 2.34 21.05
CA GLY A 147 -36.40 3.68 20.42
C GLY A 147 -35.13 3.96 19.60
N SER A 148 -35.16 3.91 18.25
CA SER A 148 -35.67 4.94 17.30
C SER A 148 -34.89 6.26 17.44
N ASP A 149 -34.35 6.91 16.41
CA ASP A 149 -34.83 7.21 15.06
C ASP A 149 -33.59 7.51 14.18
N GLY A 150 -33.54 7.04 12.93
CA GLY A 150 -33.77 7.90 11.77
C GLY A 150 -32.44 8.14 11.03
N GLU A 151 -32.34 8.37 9.74
CA GLU A 151 -33.31 8.44 8.66
C GLU A 151 -32.48 8.64 7.35
N GLN A 152 -33.03 8.20 6.21
CA GLN A 152 -32.65 8.52 4.81
C GLN A 152 -31.30 7.91 4.34
N VAL A 153 -31.22 7.32 3.14
CA VAL A 153 -31.44 8.01 1.86
C VAL A 153 -31.88 7.02 0.77
N ALA A 154 -32.78 7.51 -0.09
CA ALA A 154 -33.16 6.91 -1.35
C ALA A 154 -32.07 7.15 -2.42
N GLU A 155 -31.76 6.13 -3.22
CA GLU A 155 -31.12 6.30 -4.53
C GLU A 155 -31.92 5.50 -5.56
N ALA A 156 -32.61 6.24 -6.42
CA ALA A 156 -33.11 5.78 -7.70
C ALA A 156 -33.02 6.98 -8.64
N ASP A 157 -32.01 7.00 -9.50
CA ASP A 157 -32.03 7.57 -10.85
C ASP A 157 -30.62 7.50 -11.45
N GLU A 158 -30.40 6.61 -12.43
CA GLU A 158 -29.73 7.00 -13.68
C GLU A 158 -29.86 5.87 -14.72
N GLU A 159 -30.72 6.05 -15.72
CA GLU A 159 -30.49 5.47 -17.04
C GLU A 159 -30.81 6.54 -18.08
N THR A 160 -29.78 7.31 -18.44
CA THR A 160 -29.84 8.29 -19.53
C THR A 160 -29.71 7.58 -20.86
N ALA A 161 -30.74 7.77 -21.68
CA ALA A 161 -30.86 7.28 -23.03
C ALA A 161 -29.83 7.92 -23.98
N ALA A 162 -29.21 7.09 -24.81
CA ALA A 162 -28.57 7.54 -26.05
C ALA A 162 -28.97 6.58 -27.18
N ALA A 163 -29.95 7.00 -27.98
CA ALA A 163 -30.20 6.41 -29.28
C ALA A 163 -30.78 7.45 -30.24
N ASP A 164 -30.04 7.64 -31.32
CA ASP A 164 -30.49 7.86 -32.70
C ASP A 164 -31.19 9.18 -33.06
N ALA A 165 -30.58 9.91 -34.02
CA ALA A 165 -31.19 10.25 -35.33
C ALA A 165 -30.76 11.62 -35.92
N ILE A 166 -30.15 11.54 -37.12
CA ILE A 166 -30.35 12.37 -38.34
C ILE A 166 -29.80 13.82 -38.37
N GLU A 167 -28.90 14.11 -39.33
CA GLU A 167 -29.18 15.11 -40.39
C GLU A 167 -28.21 15.03 -41.59
N GLU A 168 -28.76 14.61 -42.74
CA GLU A 168 -28.32 15.03 -44.06
C GLU A 168 -28.63 16.52 -44.26
N GLN A 169 -27.68 17.29 -44.82
CA GLN A 169 -27.81 18.11 -46.04
C GLN A 169 -26.88 19.34 -46.04
N GLY A 170 -26.18 19.52 -47.16
CA GLY A 170 -26.02 20.82 -47.82
C GLY A 170 -24.77 21.65 -47.48
N GLY A 171 -23.91 21.85 -48.49
CA GLY A 171 -22.85 22.87 -48.51
C GLY A 171 -21.68 22.54 -49.40
#